data_AF-A0A8T5XXI8-F1
#
_entry.id   AF-A0A8T5XXI8-F1
#
_cell.length_a   1.000
_cell.length_b   1.000
_cell.length_c   1.000
_cell.angle_alpha   90.00
_cell.angle_beta   90.00
_cell.angle_gamma   90.00
#
_symmetry.space_group_name_H-M   'P 1'
#
loop_
_entity.id
_entity.type
_entity.pdbx_description
1 polymer ?
#
loop_
_entity_poly.entity_id
_entity_poly.type
_entity_poly.pdbx_seq_one_letter_code
_entity_poly.pdbx_strand_id
1 'polypeptide(L)'
;MILKKVKYLAVIFILSVIISSCNSNIESVTRTNNQTTSKITTINDNKKEKIEFSAKKDIIVIEDIDNWNHPIKKYFNGENIRKVELLENKTYPIFYLKNETISEEKVINKYLQGVFSDMIKANGYWDFEVRYDDNSTIIFKVDRLNELLLTVELNDKEINFNKYKKEYDLVFKTLTSRLIKRNENSKYYFRSPQKHNEPPNNSEDFYSISKISYDLEHDLYQILLGRKTDTVEICINAKVNFGQVEFYNDEDERIVFDYNEVAQIFIERFLIKNPNKDEYGFAIKNSPSGFIYNRPKVEAFYVDTNKYMIRLTRMTDTVNNFYYYDADLEVFYNDGDFSEIKNEIDFTTIR
;
A
#
# COMPACT_ATOMS: atom_id res chain seq x y z
N MET A 1 -27.35 -3.36 41.52
CA MET A 1 -27.33 -2.08 42.27
C MET A 1 -25.88 -1.73 42.52
N ILE A 2 -25.29 -0.78 41.74
CA ILE A 2 -25.17 0.64 42.13
C ILE A 2 -24.31 0.70 43.41
N LEU A 3 -23.01 1.01 43.44
CA LEU A 3 -22.28 2.21 42.97
C LEU A 3 -20.77 1.83 43.05
N LYS A 4 -19.91 1.92 42.01
CA LYS A 4 -19.18 3.13 41.55
C LYS A 4 -18.54 3.90 42.74
N LYS A 5 -17.24 4.25 42.78
CA LYS A 5 -16.42 4.86 41.73
C LYS A 5 -15.01 5.25 42.25
N VAL A 6 -14.07 5.38 41.31
CA VAL A 6 -13.00 6.41 41.21
C VAL A 6 -11.73 6.23 42.06
N LYS A 7 -10.65 5.86 41.37
CA LYS A 7 -9.29 6.38 41.63
C LYS A 7 -8.70 6.86 40.29
N TYR A 8 -8.55 8.19 40.17
CA TYR A 8 -7.52 8.97 39.45
C TYR A 8 -7.13 8.50 38.02
N LEU A 9 -7.34 9.20 36.91
CA LEU A 9 -7.41 10.64 36.58
C LEU A 9 -6.20 11.44 37.09
N ALA A 10 -5.03 11.20 36.49
CA ALA A 10 -3.87 12.11 36.50
C ALA A 10 -2.80 11.71 35.46
N VAL A 11 -3.08 11.84 34.16
CA VAL A 11 -2.02 11.99 33.13
C VAL A 11 -2.55 12.84 31.96
N ILE A 12 -2.78 14.13 32.20
CA ILE A 12 -2.86 15.16 31.16
C ILE A 12 -2.07 16.37 31.70
N PHE A 13 -1.26 16.99 30.83
CA PHE A 13 -0.39 18.15 31.05
C PHE A 13 0.95 17.89 31.77
N ILE A 14 2.00 17.68 30.97
CA ILE A 14 3.27 18.43 30.97
C ILE A 14 4.00 18.01 29.68
N LEU A 15 4.09 18.91 28.70
CA LEU A 15 5.29 19.16 27.87
C LEU A 15 4.91 20.19 26.79
N SER A 16 4.67 21.42 27.25
CA SER A 16 4.97 22.62 26.48
C SER A 16 6.37 23.10 26.89
N VAL A 17 7.08 23.70 25.93
CA VAL A 17 8.32 24.49 26.08
C VAL A 17 9.64 23.70 26.10
N ILE A 18 10.19 23.47 24.90
CA ILE A 18 11.62 23.69 24.65
C ILE A 18 11.73 24.62 23.43
N ILE A 19 11.79 25.93 23.69
CA ILE A 19 12.33 26.94 22.77
C ILE A 19 13.57 27.52 23.44
N SER A 20 14.74 27.14 22.91
CA SER A 20 16.09 27.70 23.19
C SER A 20 17.10 26.66 22.70
N SER A 21 18.13 26.91 21.91
CA SER A 21 18.67 28.13 21.33
C SER A 21 19.61 27.66 20.22
N CYS A 22 19.53 28.21 19.01
CA CYS A 22 20.67 28.26 18.11
C CYS A 22 20.70 29.63 17.48
N ASN A 23 21.35 30.51 18.24
CA ASN A 23 21.87 31.80 17.83
C ASN A 23 22.94 31.53 16.76
N SER A 24 22.75 32.00 15.53
CA SER A 24 23.85 32.15 14.58
C SER A 24 23.82 33.57 14.01
N ASN A 25 24.89 34.27 14.37
CA ASN A 25 25.33 35.60 14.03
C ASN A 25 24.84 36.14 12.68
N ILE A 26 24.14 37.26 12.78
CA ILE A 26 23.97 38.25 11.71
C ILE A 26 25.32 38.96 11.55
N GLU A 27 26.09 38.60 10.52
CA GLU A 27 27.12 39.49 9.99
C GLU A 27 26.48 40.44 8.98
N SER A 28 26.53 41.73 9.32
CA SER A 28 26.12 42.84 8.50
C SER A 28 27.18 43.09 7.42
N VAL A 29 26.98 42.51 6.23
CA VAL A 29 27.77 42.89 5.06
C VAL A 29 27.21 44.19 4.50
N THR A 30 28.06 45.20 4.58
CA THR A 30 27.88 46.58 4.18
C THR A 30 27.59 46.67 2.69
N ARG A 31 26.49 47.35 2.33
CA ARG A 31 26.22 47.81 0.96
C ARG A 31 27.37 48.70 0.49
N THR A 32 28.15 48.23 -0.47
CA THR A 32 29.05 49.08 -1.24
C THR A 32 28.46 49.23 -2.63
N ASN A 33 27.97 50.45 -2.91
CA ASN A 33 27.61 50.90 -4.25
C ASN A 33 28.86 50.88 -5.13
N ASN A 34 28.91 50.03 -6.15
CA ASN A 34 29.80 50.22 -7.28
C ASN A 34 29.00 50.18 -8.58
N GLN A 35 28.66 51.39 -9.01
CA GLN A 35 28.48 51.78 -10.40
C GLN A 35 29.52 51.06 -11.26
N THR A 36 29.09 50.09 -12.06
CA THR A 36 29.93 49.51 -13.10
C THR A 36 29.24 49.74 -14.43
N THR A 37 29.83 50.66 -15.18
CA THR A 37 29.55 51.01 -16.57
C THR A 37 29.38 49.78 -17.45
N SER A 38 28.25 49.75 -18.17
CA SER A 38 27.95 48.83 -19.26
C SER A 38 29.08 48.83 -20.30
N LYS A 39 29.75 47.68 -20.44
CA LYS A 39 30.52 47.34 -21.64
C LYS A 39 29.62 46.44 -22.49
N ILE A 40 29.02 47.04 -23.52
CA ILE A 40 28.35 46.33 -24.60
C ILE A 40 29.44 45.53 -25.33
N THR A 41 29.42 44.22 -25.16
CA THR A 41 30.13 43.30 -26.05
C THR A 41 29.08 42.58 -26.86
N THR A 42 28.96 43.00 -28.11
CA THR A 42 28.21 42.35 -29.17
C THR A 42 28.72 40.92 -29.36
N ILE A 43 27.89 39.93 -29.09
CA ILE A 43 28.03 38.60 -29.67
C ILE A 43 26.65 38.22 -30.23
N ASN A 44 26.56 38.31 -31.56
CA ASN A 44 25.57 37.61 -32.35
C ASN A 44 25.82 36.11 -32.18
N ASP A 45 24.80 35.36 -31.78
CA ASP A 45 24.46 34.12 -32.49
C ASP A 45 23.02 33.70 -32.20
N ASN A 46 22.35 33.36 -33.29
CA ASN A 46 20.91 33.25 -33.43
C ASN A 46 20.33 31.97 -32.78
N LYS A 47 19.51 32.13 -31.73
CA LYS A 47 18.36 31.25 -31.49
C LYS A 47 17.19 32.10 -31.00
N LYS A 48 16.29 32.41 -31.92
CA LYS A 48 15.16 33.32 -31.73
C LYS A 48 14.03 32.55 -31.05
N GLU A 49 13.99 32.55 -29.72
CA GLU A 49 12.75 32.23 -28.99
C GLU A 49 11.70 33.26 -29.43
N LYS A 50 10.69 32.80 -30.17
CA LYS A 50 9.59 33.66 -30.62
C LYS A 50 8.61 33.85 -29.45
N ILE A 51 8.97 34.75 -28.53
CA ILE A 51 8.07 35.18 -27.45
C ILE A 51 7.12 36.23 -28.04
N GLU A 52 5.91 35.82 -28.38
CA GLU A 52 4.86 36.71 -28.89
C GLU A 52 4.12 37.33 -27.70
N PHE A 53 4.43 38.60 -27.39
CA PHE A 53 3.86 39.32 -26.26
C PHE A 53 2.52 39.96 -26.68
N SER A 54 1.41 39.32 -26.33
CA SER A 54 0.05 39.82 -26.56
C SER A 54 -0.39 40.69 -25.37
N ALA A 55 -0.82 41.91 -25.61
CA ALA A 55 -1.20 42.90 -24.59
C ALA A 55 -2.56 42.63 -23.88
N LYS A 56 -2.92 41.37 -23.61
CA LYS A 56 -4.11 40.97 -22.85
C LYS A 56 -3.80 39.74 -22.00
N LYS A 57 -3.63 39.96 -20.68
CA LYS A 57 -3.09 39.02 -19.67
C LYS A 57 -1.65 38.62 -20.00
N ASP A 58 -0.75 38.66 -19.02
CA ASP A 58 0.65 38.23 -19.18
C ASP A 58 0.71 36.70 -19.38
N ILE A 59 0.36 36.26 -20.58
CA ILE A 59 0.40 34.87 -21.02
C ILE A 59 1.67 34.69 -21.83
N ILE A 60 2.54 33.78 -21.38
CA ILE A 60 3.72 33.38 -22.13
C ILE A 60 3.50 31.97 -22.65
N VAL A 61 3.59 31.80 -23.96
CA VAL A 61 3.41 30.51 -24.61
C VAL A 61 4.78 29.94 -24.98
N ILE A 62 5.04 28.70 -24.57
CA ILE A 62 6.24 27.94 -24.88
C ILE A 62 5.84 26.81 -25.82
N GLU A 63 6.19 26.94 -27.10
CA GLU A 63 5.92 25.93 -28.14
C GLU A 63 7.13 25.06 -28.45
N ASP A 64 8.35 25.57 -28.24
CA ASP A 64 9.61 24.82 -28.40
C ASP A 64 9.86 23.92 -27.18
N ILE A 65 8.99 22.91 -27.02
CA ILE A 65 9.03 21.97 -25.90
C ILE A 65 10.35 21.18 -25.89
N ASP A 66 10.92 20.86 -27.06
CA ASP A 66 12.15 20.08 -27.16
C ASP A 66 13.33 20.76 -26.48
N ASN A 67 13.45 22.08 -26.65
CA ASN A 67 14.49 22.88 -26.01
C ASN A 67 14.09 23.45 -24.65
N TRP A 68 12.82 23.33 -24.26
CA TRP A 68 12.36 23.79 -22.96
C TRP A 68 12.82 22.86 -21.83
N ASN A 69 13.69 23.38 -20.98
CA ASN A 69 14.27 22.65 -19.84
C ASN A 69 13.49 22.92 -18.56
N HIS A 70 12.61 22.00 -18.18
CA HIS A 70 11.87 22.06 -16.92
C HIS A 70 11.82 20.70 -16.21
N PRO A 71 12.07 20.62 -14.89
CA PRO A 71 12.11 19.34 -14.16
C PRO A 71 10.84 18.51 -14.27
N ILE A 72 9.67 19.17 -14.34
CA ILE A 72 8.37 18.51 -14.46
C ILE A 72 8.21 17.69 -15.75
N LYS A 73 8.95 18.04 -16.82
CA LYS A 73 8.85 17.42 -18.15
C LYS A 73 9.00 15.90 -18.08
N LYS A 74 9.85 15.39 -17.18
CA LYS A 74 10.10 13.95 -17.02
C LYS A 74 8.88 13.15 -16.52
N TYR A 75 7.92 13.80 -15.86
CA TYR A 75 6.70 13.15 -15.38
C TYR A 75 5.60 13.07 -16.43
N PHE A 76 5.81 13.73 -17.57
CA PHE A 76 5.03 13.56 -18.78
C PHE A 76 5.71 12.62 -19.77
N ASN A 77 6.80 11.92 -19.40
CA ASN A 77 7.49 11.00 -20.32
C ASN A 77 6.54 9.89 -20.79
N GLY A 78 6.22 9.88 -22.09
CA GLY A 78 5.20 9.04 -22.72
C GLY A 78 3.94 9.81 -23.16
N GLU A 79 3.76 11.04 -22.69
CA GLU A 79 2.73 11.99 -23.10
C GLU A 79 3.39 13.17 -23.82
N ASN A 80 2.99 13.45 -25.07
CA ASN A 80 3.62 14.51 -25.86
C ASN A 80 3.09 15.89 -25.42
N ILE A 81 3.88 16.64 -24.64
CA ILE A 81 3.59 18.05 -24.36
C ILE A 81 3.64 18.82 -25.69
N ARG A 82 2.53 19.44 -26.07
CA ARG A 82 2.39 20.26 -27.29
C ARG A 82 2.89 21.68 -27.07
N LYS A 83 2.48 22.27 -25.95
CA LYS A 83 2.84 23.63 -25.53
C LYS A 83 2.64 23.77 -24.03
N VAL A 84 3.24 24.80 -23.47
CA VAL A 84 2.97 25.26 -22.11
C VAL A 84 2.54 26.72 -22.15
N GLU A 85 1.45 27.04 -21.46
CA GLU A 85 1.07 28.44 -21.22
C GLU A 85 1.42 28.79 -19.78
N LEU A 86 2.19 29.85 -19.60
CA LEU A 86 2.55 30.38 -18.30
C LEU A 86 1.68 31.60 -18.02
N LEU A 87 0.79 31.47 -17.04
CA LEU A 87 -0.09 32.53 -16.55
C LEU A 87 0.48 33.15 -15.27
N GLU A 88 -0.16 34.23 -14.80
CA GLU A 88 0.07 34.84 -13.49
C GLU A 88 1.55 35.14 -13.21
N ASN A 89 2.20 35.94 -14.07
CA ASN A 89 3.64 36.23 -13.93
C ASN A 89 4.52 34.98 -13.91
N LYS A 90 4.15 33.95 -14.69
CA LYS A 90 4.86 32.67 -14.84
C LYS A 90 4.76 31.73 -13.63
N THR A 91 3.77 31.90 -12.76
CA THR A 91 3.58 31.06 -11.57
C THR A 91 2.43 30.07 -11.68
N TYR A 92 1.71 30.05 -12.80
CA TYR A 92 0.65 29.08 -13.06
C TYR A 92 0.82 28.47 -14.45
N PRO A 93 1.55 27.35 -14.58
CA PRO A 93 1.71 26.67 -15.85
C PRO A 93 0.47 25.84 -16.22
N ILE A 94 0.09 25.90 -17.49
CA ILE A 94 -0.89 25.01 -18.12
C ILE A 94 -0.17 24.16 -19.16
N PHE A 95 -0.14 22.85 -18.94
CA PHE A 95 0.48 21.87 -19.82
C PHE A 95 -0.55 21.31 -20.79
N TYR A 96 -0.31 21.43 -22.09
CA TYR A 96 -1.19 20.88 -23.11
C TYR A 96 -0.60 19.58 -23.64
N LEU A 97 -1.27 18.44 -23.44
CA LEU A 97 -0.79 17.12 -23.80
C LEU A 97 -1.56 16.54 -24.98
N LYS A 98 -0.83 15.98 -25.95
CA LYS A 98 -1.36 15.16 -27.05
C LYS A 98 -1.41 13.72 -26.57
N ASN A 99 -2.45 13.32 -25.84
CA ASN A 99 -2.63 11.93 -25.42
C ASN A 99 -4.08 11.54 -25.17
N GLU A 100 -4.28 10.22 -25.01
CA GLU A 100 -5.54 9.56 -24.68
C GLU A 100 -6.24 10.18 -23.46
N THR A 101 -7.56 10.07 -23.45
CA THR A 101 -8.45 10.46 -22.35
C THR A 101 -7.88 10.07 -20.98
N ILE A 102 -7.77 11.06 -20.10
CA ILE A 102 -7.47 10.79 -18.69
C ILE A 102 -8.74 10.28 -18.00
N SER A 103 -8.64 9.12 -17.35
CA SER A 103 -9.71 8.56 -16.52
C SER A 103 -9.45 8.83 -15.04
N GLU A 104 -10.51 8.84 -14.23
CA GLU A 104 -10.43 8.97 -12.77
C GLU A 104 -9.51 7.89 -12.16
N GLU A 105 -9.58 6.66 -12.67
CA GLU A 105 -8.69 5.56 -12.26
C GLU A 105 -7.20 5.87 -12.50
N LYS A 106 -6.84 6.38 -13.69
CA LYS A 106 -5.44 6.77 -13.99
C LYS A 106 -4.96 7.84 -13.01
N VAL A 107 -5.82 8.80 -12.64
CA VAL A 107 -5.51 9.86 -11.67
C VAL A 107 -5.30 9.30 -10.27
N ILE A 108 -6.19 8.42 -9.80
CA ILE A 108 -6.06 7.73 -8.50
C ILE A 108 -4.75 6.93 -8.45
N ASN A 109 -4.44 6.16 -9.49
CA ASN A 109 -3.24 5.34 -9.54
C ASN A 109 -1.95 6.17 -9.55
N LYS A 110 -1.90 7.26 -10.32
CA LYS A 110 -0.75 8.20 -10.28
C LYS A 110 -0.59 8.80 -8.89
N TYR A 111 -1.68 9.14 -8.20
CA TYR A 111 -1.63 9.63 -6.82
C TYR A 111 -1.07 8.57 -5.85
N LEU A 112 -1.61 7.35 -5.86
CA LEU A 112 -1.21 6.26 -4.95
C LEU A 112 0.26 5.85 -5.12
N GLN A 113 0.78 5.95 -6.35
CA GLN A 113 2.18 5.67 -6.69
C GLN A 113 3.12 6.83 -6.34
N GLY A 114 2.60 7.94 -5.82
CA GLY A 114 3.40 9.11 -5.44
C GLY A 114 3.78 10.04 -6.60
N VAL A 115 3.31 9.78 -7.83
CA VAL A 115 3.63 10.57 -9.02
C VAL A 115 3.24 12.04 -8.84
N PHE A 116 2.09 12.32 -8.22
CA PHE A 116 1.65 13.71 -8.01
C PHE A 116 2.50 14.48 -7.00
N SER A 117 2.95 13.83 -5.92
CA SER A 117 3.89 14.45 -4.97
C SER A 117 5.19 14.86 -5.67
N ASP A 118 5.66 13.97 -6.53
CA ASP A 118 6.84 14.16 -7.35
C ASP A 118 6.67 15.27 -8.41
N MET A 119 5.50 15.34 -9.03
CA MET A 119 5.13 16.39 -9.99
C MET A 119 5.07 17.76 -9.33
N ILE A 120 4.35 17.92 -8.19
CA ILE A 120 4.24 19.23 -7.51
C ILE A 120 5.62 19.72 -7.07
N LYS A 121 6.50 18.83 -6.60
CA LYS A 121 7.87 19.15 -6.21
C LYS A 121 8.70 19.63 -7.41
N ALA A 122 8.59 18.93 -8.53
CA ALA A 122 9.26 19.32 -9.78
C ALA A 122 8.69 20.59 -10.42
N ASN A 123 7.46 20.98 -10.05
CA ASN A 123 6.84 22.25 -10.41
C ASN A 123 7.15 23.38 -9.40
N GLY A 124 7.98 23.13 -8.38
CA GLY A 124 8.28 24.13 -7.34
C GLY A 124 7.09 24.48 -6.44
N TYR A 125 6.14 23.54 -6.31
CA TYR A 125 4.91 23.66 -5.53
C TYR A 125 3.99 24.81 -5.95
N TRP A 126 4.06 25.20 -7.22
CA TRP A 126 3.07 26.06 -7.83
C TRP A 126 1.84 25.26 -8.25
N ASP A 127 0.67 25.87 -8.13
CA ASP A 127 -0.57 25.40 -8.76
C ASP A 127 -0.35 25.26 -10.27
N PHE A 128 -0.96 24.24 -10.87
CA PHE A 128 -0.85 24.04 -12.31
C PHE A 128 -2.02 23.24 -12.88
N GLU A 129 -2.15 23.28 -14.19
CA GLU A 129 -3.21 22.58 -14.92
C GLU A 129 -2.61 21.71 -16.03
N VAL A 130 -3.19 20.54 -16.25
CA VAL A 130 -2.91 19.67 -17.38
C VAL A 130 -4.17 19.57 -18.22
N ARG A 131 -4.06 19.89 -19.52
CA ARG A 131 -5.16 19.82 -20.50
C ARG A 131 -4.85 18.79 -21.56
N TYR A 132 -5.83 17.95 -21.85
CA TYR A 132 -5.76 16.93 -22.90
C TYR A 132 -6.54 17.36 -24.14
N ASP A 133 -6.25 16.74 -25.29
CA ASP A 133 -6.88 17.08 -26.58
C ASP A 133 -8.40 16.77 -26.62
N ASP A 134 -8.89 15.88 -25.75
CA ASP A 134 -10.32 15.58 -25.59
C ASP A 134 -11.07 16.56 -24.67
N ASN A 135 -10.39 17.64 -24.28
CA ASN A 135 -10.83 18.66 -23.32
C ASN A 135 -10.91 18.19 -21.87
N SER A 136 -10.41 17.00 -21.53
CA SER A 136 -10.26 16.64 -20.14
C SER A 136 -9.16 17.47 -19.46
N THR A 137 -9.38 17.82 -18.20
CA THR A 137 -8.50 18.70 -17.43
C THR A 137 -8.17 18.10 -16.08
N ILE A 138 -6.92 18.30 -15.63
CA ILE A 138 -6.50 18.02 -14.27
C ILE A 138 -5.96 19.31 -13.66
N ILE A 139 -6.57 19.80 -12.59
CA ILE A 139 -6.11 20.99 -11.87
C ILE A 139 -5.46 20.54 -10.56
N PHE A 140 -4.26 21.02 -10.30
CA PHE A 140 -3.50 20.75 -9.09
C PHE A 140 -3.45 22.02 -8.24
N LYS A 141 -3.99 21.94 -7.01
CA LYS A 141 -3.88 23.00 -6.00
C LYS A 141 -2.92 22.58 -4.91
N VAL A 142 -1.98 23.46 -4.57
CA VAL A 142 -0.81 23.13 -3.76
C VAL A 142 -0.60 24.19 -2.68
N ASP A 143 -0.28 23.76 -1.47
CA ASP A 143 0.23 24.64 -0.42
C ASP A 143 1.75 24.73 -0.56
N ARG A 144 2.21 25.82 -1.19
CA ARG A 144 3.63 26.07 -1.42
C ARG A 144 4.45 26.24 -0.15
N LEU A 145 3.87 26.75 0.94
CA LEU A 145 4.61 27.00 2.18
C LEU A 145 4.85 25.70 2.94
N ASN A 146 3.87 24.80 2.90
CA ASN A 146 3.95 23.50 3.57
C ASN A 146 4.41 22.37 2.65
N GLU A 147 4.62 22.65 1.36
CA GLU A 147 5.03 21.67 0.34
C GLU A 147 4.02 20.52 0.16
N LEU A 148 2.71 20.82 0.22
CA LEU A 148 1.63 19.83 0.24
C LEU A 148 0.70 19.94 -0.97
N LEU A 149 0.29 18.79 -1.53
CA LEU A 149 -0.85 18.72 -2.44
C LEU A 149 -2.14 18.92 -1.63
N LEU A 150 -2.94 19.94 -1.98
CA LEU A 150 -4.21 20.21 -1.33
C LEU A 150 -5.34 19.43 -2.01
N THR A 151 -5.56 19.69 -3.30
CA THR A 151 -6.61 19.03 -4.08
C THR A 151 -6.13 18.72 -5.50
N VAL A 152 -6.78 17.72 -6.09
CA VAL A 152 -6.73 17.48 -7.53
C VAL A 152 -8.16 17.42 -8.03
N GLU A 153 -8.44 18.18 -9.07
CA GLU A 153 -9.73 18.21 -9.74
C GLU A 153 -9.58 17.60 -11.13
N LEU A 154 -10.43 16.64 -11.47
CA LEU A 154 -10.55 16.07 -12.81
C LEU A 154 -11.85 16.59 -13.42
N ASN A 155 -11.77 17.32 -14.53
CA ASN A 155 -12.94 17.93 -15.20
C ASN A 155 -13.83 18.71 -14.21
N ASP A 156 -13.21 19.60 -13.42
CA ASP A 156 -13.84 20.42 -12.38
C ASP A 156 -14.47 19.63 -11.20
N LYS A 157 -14.22 18.32 -11.10
CA LYS A 157 -14.64 17.46 -9.97
C LYS A 157 -13.45 17.10 -9.10
N GLU A 158 -13.50 17.49 -7.83
CA GLU A 158 -12.49 17.09 -6.84
C GLU A 158 -12.47 15.57 -6.61
N ILE A 159 -11.27 14.98 -6.61
CA ILE A 159 -11.08 13.55 -6.32
C ILE A 159 -10.77 13.36 -4.83
N ASN A 160 -11.56 12.53 -4.15
CA ASN A 160 -11.39 12.24 -2.73
C ASN A 160 -10.28 11.20 -2.50
N PHE A 161 -9.03 11.64 -2.49
CA PHE A 161 -7.88 10.75 -2.23
C PHE A 161 -7.82 10.18 -0.82
N ASN A 162 -8.50 10.78 0.16
CA ASN A 162 -8.46 10.29 1.54
C ASN A 162 -9.04 8.87 1.68
N LYS A 163 -10.07 8.52 0.90
CA LYS A 163 -10.59 7.14 0.84
C LYS A 163 -9.49 6.20 0.32
N TYR A 164 -9.04 6.44 -0.90
CA TYR A 164 -8.09 5.58 -1.60
C TYR A 164 -6.76 5.43 -0.87
N LYS A 165 -6.25 6.51 -0.25
CA LYS A 165 -5.01 6.45 0.52
C LYS A 165 -5.13 5.56 1.75
N LYS A 166 -6.21 5.70 2.52
CA LYS A 166 -6.44 4.89 3.73
C LYS A 166 -6.56 3.41 3.39
N GLU A 167 -7.32 3.10 2.35
CA GLU A 167 -7.50 1.73 1.87
C GLU A 167 -6.20 1.15 1.30
N TYR A 168 -5.48 1.90 0.46
CA TYR A 168 -4.16 1.50 -0.03
C TYR A 168 -3.19 1.20 1.12
N ASP A 169 -3.09 2.10 2.11
CA ASP A 169 -2.21 1.91 3.26
C ASP A 169 -2.61 0.68 4.08
N LEU A 170 -3.91 0.41 4.21
CA LEU A 170 -4.43 -0.77 4.87
C LEU A 170 -4.12 -2.06 4.08
N VAL A 171 -4.32 -2.06 2.76
CA VAL A 171 -3.99 -3.16 1.85
C VAL A 171 -2.50 -3.45 1.90
N PHE A 172 -1.66 -2.43 1.74
CA PHE A 172 -0.20 -2.56 1.79
C PHE A 172 0.27 -3.08 3.15
N LYS A 173 -0.24 -2.53 4.26
CA LYS A 173 0.09 -3.00 5.62
C LYS A 173 -0.35 -4.44 5.84
N THR A 174 -1.56 -4.80 5.44
CA THR A 174 -2.09 -6.17 5.63
C THR A 174 -1.29 -7.16 4.80
N LEU A 175 -1.04 -6.85 3.52
CA LEU A 175 -0.22 -7.66 2.63
C LEU A 175 1.20 -7.84 3.21
N THR A 176 1.88 -6.76 3.57
CA THR A 176 3.24 -6.82 4.12
C THR A 176 3.34 -7.54 5.46
N SER A 177 2.29 -7.53 6.29
CA SER A 177 2.22 -8.33 7.51
C SER A 177 2.07 -9.83 7.26
N ARG A 178 1.48 -10.21 6.11
CA ARG A 178 1.27 -11.60 5.69
C ARG A 178 2.48 -12.15 4.93
N LEU A 179 3.26 -11.26 4.32
CA LEU A 179 4.53 -11.61 3.69
C LEU A 179 5.56 -12.02 4.75
N ILE A 180 6.16 -13.20 4.57
CA ILE A 180 7.21 -13.65 5.49
C ILE A 180 8.49 -12.86 5.20
N LYS A 181 9.04 -12.20 6.23
CA LYS A 181 10.31 -11.48 6.16
C LYS A 181 11.46 -12.43 6.50
N ARG A 182 12.34 -12.76 5.54
CA ARG A 182 13.47 -13.69 5.78
C ARG A 182 14.65 -13.03 6.51
N ASN A 183 14.85 -11.72 6.36
CA ASN A 183 15.95 -10.99 7.01
C ASN A 183 15.68 -9.48 7.13
N GLU A 184 16.54 -8.77 7.87
CA GLU A 184 16.43 -7.32 8.13
C GLU A 184 16.43 -6.46 6.86
N ASN A 185 16.99 -6.97 5.75
CA ASN A 185 17.16 -6.27 4.46
C ASN A 185 15.91 -6.33 3.54
N SER A 186 14.70 -6.40 4.11
CA SER A 186 13.43 -6.17 3.39
C SER A 186 13.11 -7.15 2.24
N LYS A 187 13.46 -8.43 2.37
CA LYS A 187 12.97 -9.48 1.44
C LYS A 187 11.70 -10.12 1.97
N TYR A 188 10.59 -9.79 1.34
CA TYR A 188 9.27 -10.41 1.50
C TYR A 188 9.16 -11.59 0.54
N TYR A 189 8.46 -12.67 0.90
CA TYR A 189 8.16 -13.75 -0.04
C TYR A 189 6.74 -14.27 0.09
N PHE A 190 6.14 -14.54 -1.07
CA PHE A 190 5.02 -15.47 -1.22
C PHE A 190 5.59 -16.88 -1.32
N ARG A 191 4.97 -17.82 -0.60
CA ARG A 191 5.25 -19.24 -0.83
C ARG A 191 4.58 -19.63 -2.14
N SER A 192 5.35 -20.08 -3.12
CA SER A 192 4.79 -20.57 -4.39
C SER A 192 3.95 -21.81 -4.09
N PRO A 193 2.67 -21.83 -4.50
CA PRO A 193 1.84 -23.01 -4.28
C PRO A 193 2.34 -24.24 -5.02
N GLN A 194 2.96 -24.04 -6.18
CA GLN A 194 3.48 -25.11 -7.05
C GLN A 194 4.70 -25.84 -6.44
N LYS A 195 5.35 -25.26 -5.42
CA LYS A 195 6.53 -25.87 -4.75
C LYS A 195 6.22 -26.35 -3.33
N HIS A 196 4.98 -26.73 -3.02
CA HIS A 196 4.57 -27.21 -1.68
C HIS A 196 5.08 -26.35 -0.53
N ASN A 197 5.14 -25.03 -0.73
CA ASN A 197 5.54 -24.10 0.32
C ASN A 197 6.95 -24.30 0.87
N GLU A 198 7.80 -24.99 0.13
CA GLU A 198 9.22 -24.97 0.40
C GLU A 198 9.70 -23.52 0.32
N PRO A 199 10.42 -23.01 1.34
CA PRO A 199 11.07 -21.72 1.20
C PRO A 199 11.96 -21.79 -0.05
N PRO A 200 11.88 -20.81 -0.95
CA PRO A 200 12.66 -20.85 -2.18
C PRO A 200 14.13 -21.11 -1.89
N ASN A 201 14.69 -22.09 -2.60
CA ASN A 201 16.03 -22.62 -2.37
C ASN A 201 17.11 -21.57 -2.67
N ASN A 202 16.80 -20.56 -3.47
CA ASN A 202 17.67 -19.44 -3.82
C ASN A 202 16.98 -18.09 -3.55
N SER A 203 17.75 -17.01 -3.52
CA SER A 203 17.20 -15.67 -3.29
C SER A 203 16.54 -15.03 -4.51
N GLU A 204 16.31 -15.85 -5.52
CA GLU A 204 16.10 -15.49 -6.90
C GLU A 204 14.64 -15.84 -7.27
N ASP A 205 14.12 -16.94 -6.72
CA ASP A 205 12.72 -17.36 -6.75
C ASP A 205 11.76 -16.50 -5.88
N PHE A 206 12.19 -15.33 -5.41
CA PHE A 206 11.37 -14.48 -4.54
C PHE A 206 10.44 -13.55 -5.32
N TYR A 207 9.21 -13.43 -4.82
CA TYR A 207 8.24 -12.44 -5.25
C TYR A 207 8.34 -11.17 -4.41
N SER A 208 8.36 -10.03 -5.09
CA SER A 208 8.26 -8.71 -4.46
C SER A 208 7.07 -7.95 -5.02
N ILE A 209 6.45 -7.09 -4.20
CA ILE A 209 5.40 -6.19 -4.68
C ILE A 209 6.01 -5.31 -5.77
N SER A 210 5.64 -5.57 -7.02
CA SER A 210 6.08 -4.78 -8.17
C SER A 210 5.17 -3.57 -8.35
N LYS A 211 3.85 -3.75 -8.14
CA LYS A 211 2.87 -2.70 -8.32
C LYS A 211 1.63 -2.95 -7.46
N ILE A 212 1.02 -1.87 -6.97
CA ILE A 212 -0.35 -1.88 -6.47
C ILE A 212 -1.10 -0.80 -7.24
N SER A 213 -2.20 -1.16 -7.88
CA SER A 213 -3.11 -0.25 -8.56
C SER A 213 -4.54 -0.48 -8.09
N TYR A 214 -5.35 0.58 -8.12
CA TYR A 214 -6.77 0.52 -7.89
C TYR A 214 -7.50 0.40 -9.23
N ASP A 215 -8.45 -0.53 -9.28
CA ASP A 215 -9.38 -0.78 -10.37
C ASP A 215 -10.73 -0.17 -9.97
N LEU A 216 -11.13 0.90 -10.68
CA LEU A 216 -12.32 1.67 -10.33
C LEU A 216 -13.61 0.94 -10.72
N GLU A 217 -13.57 0.14 -11.78
CA GLU A 217 -14.74 -0.59 -12.28
C GLU A 217 -15.16 -1.69 -11.29
N HIS A 218 -14.19 -2.39 -10.71
CA HIS A 218 -14.41 -3.51 -9.80
C HIS A 218 -14.31 -3.14 -8.31
N ASP A 219 -14.00 -1.88 -7.99
CA ASP A 219 -13.76 -1.35 -6.63
C ASP A 219 -12.77 -2.23 -5.83
N LEU A 220 -11.62 -2.53 -6.44
CA LEU A 220 -10.60 -3.39 -5.84
C LEU A 220 -9.18 -2.89 -6.12
N TYR A 221 -8.22 -3.41 -5.37
CA TYR A 221 -6.79 -3.19 -5.58
C TYR A 221 -6.18 -4.41 -6.25
N GLN A 222 -5.58 -4.21 -7.42
CA GLN A 222 -4.74 -5.19 -8.10
C GLN A 222 -3.30 -5.06 -7.59
N ILE A 223 -2.76 -6.17 -7.10
CA ILE A 223 -1.41 -6.28 -6.55
C ILE A 223 -0.63 -7.20 -7.49
N LEU A 224 0.36 -6.63 -8.17
CA LEU A 224 1.31 -7.42 -8.94
C LEU A 224 2.52 -7.75 -8.09
N LEU A 225 2.86 -9.04 -8.11
CA LEU A 225 4.01 -9.60 -7.43
C LEU A 225 4.95 -10.14 -8.50
N GLY A 226 6.05 -9.42 -8.73
CA GLY A 226 7.07 -9.83 -9.70
C GLY A 226 8.12 -10.72 -9.06
N ARG A 227 8.47 -11.82 -9.74
CA ARG A 227 9.63 -12.65 -9.37
C ARG A 227 10.91 -12.01 -9.87
N LYS A 228 11.97 -12.01 -9.06
CA LYS A 228 13.20 -11.29 -9.41
C LYS A 228 13.98 -11.92 -10.58
N THR A 229 13.88 -13.23 -10.76
CA THR A 229 14.65 -13.98 -11.76
C THR A 229 14.15 -13.87 -13.18
N ASP A 230 12.90 -13.49 -13.39
CA ASP A 230 12.24 -13.62 -14.68
C ASP A 230 11.00 -12.74 -14.75
N THR A 231 10.22 -12.91 -15.80
CA THR A 231 9.03 -12.12 -16.11
C THR A 231 7.76 -12.70 -15.49
N VAL A 232 7.87 -13.68 -14.58
CA VAL A 232 6.67 -14.24 -13.95
C VAL A 232 6.13 -13.25 -12.93
N GLU A 233 4.89 -12.85 -13.14
CA GLU A 233 4.11 -12.03 -12.21
C GLU A 233 2.91 -12.82 -11.70
N ILE A 234 2.59 -12.67 -10.42
CA ILE A 234 1.33 -13.13 -9.83
C ILE A 234 0.47 -11.90 -9.60
N CYS A 235 -0.79 -11.95 -10.03
CA CYS A 235 -1.79 -10.95 -9.69
C CYS A 235 -2.60 -11.42 -8.48
N ILE A 236 -2.80 -10.54 -7.51
CA ILE A 236 -3.69 -10.74 -6.39
C ILE A 236 -4.63 -9.55 -6.33
N ASN A 237 -5.93 -9.82 -6.23
CA ASN A 237 -6.92 -8.79 -6.02
C ASN A 237 -7.14 -8.58 -4.52
N ALA A 238 -7.43 -7.35 -4.10
CA ALA A 238 -7.74 -7.04 -2.71
C ALA A 238 -8.94 -6.09 -2.60
N LYS A 239 -9.90 -6.41 -1.75
CA LYS A 239 -11.07 -5.57 -1.45
C LYS A 239 -11.04 -5.13 0.00
N VAL A 240 -11.48 -3.89 0.26
CA VAL A 240 -11.60 -3.36 1.62
C VAL A 240 -13.07 -3.33 2.03
N ASN A 241 -13.48 -4.31 2.84
CA ASN A 241 -14.84 -4.46 3.32
C ASN A 241 -14.89 -4.09 4.81
N PHE A 242 -15.62 -3.02 5.15
CA PHE A 242 -15.78 -2.55 6.54
C PHE A 242 -14.46 -2.38 7.33
N GLY A 243 -13.40 -1.93 6.65
CA GLY A 243 -12.07 -1.76 7.25
C GLY A 243 -11.26 -3.05 7.41
N GLN A 244 -11.69 -4.15 6.79
CA GLN A 244 -10.95 -5.41 6.68
C GLN A 244 -10.52 -5.64 5.23
N VAL A 245 -9.33 -6.22 5.04
CA VAL A 245 -8.80 -6.53 3.71
C VAL A 245 -9.02 -8.00 3.40
N GLU A 246 -9.76 -8.26 2.33
CA GLU A 246 -9.95 -9.57 1.73
C GLU A 246 -9.11 -9.64 0.46
N PHE A 247 -8.48 -10.78 0.21
CA PHE A 247 -7.68 -10.98 -0.99
C PHE A 247 -8.30 -12.09 -1.83
N TYR A 248 -8.09 -12.03 -3.14
CA TYR A 248 -8.64 -12.96 -4.11
C TYR A 248 -7.57 -13.31 -5.15
N ASN A 249 -7.66 -14.51 -5.71
CA ASN A 249 -6.84 -14.88 -6.87
C ASN A 249 -7.40 -14.24 -8.15
N ASP A 250 -6.83 -14.61 -9.29
CA ASP A 250 -7.26 -14.20 -10.63
C ASP A 250 -8.59 -14.82 -11.06
N GLU A 251 -9.05 -15.87 -10.37
CA GLU A 251 -10.36 -16.53 -10.57
C GLU A 251 -11.45 -15.99 -9.61
N ASP A 252 -11.19 -14.85 -8.95
CA ASP A 252 -12.07 -14.23 -7.94
C ASP A 252 -12.37 -15.11 -6.71
N GLU A 253 -11.58 -16.15 -6.47
CA GLU A 253 -11.69 -16.99 -5.29
C GLU A 253 -10.98 -16.33 -4.11
N ARG A 254 -11.65 -16.28 -2.96
CA ARG A 254 -11.12 -15.65 -1.76
C ARG A 254 -9.90 -16.41 -1.27
N ILE A 255 -8.75 -15.75 -1.26
CA ILE A 255 -7.54 -16.27 -0.62
C ILE A 255 -7.65 -16.02 0.88
N VAL A 256 -8.02 -17.07 1.61
CA VAL A 256 -7.81 -17.10 3.04
C VAL A 256 -6.29 -17.13 3.24
N PHE A 257 -5.76 -16.20 4.02
CA PHE A 257 -4.34 -16.16 4.37
C PHE A 257 -4.12 -16.26 5.88
N ASP A 258 -5.19 -16.18 6.69
CA ASP A 258 -5.04 -16.03 8.12
C ASP A 258 -5.03 -17.38 8.84
N TYR A 259 -3.81 -17.87 9.01
CA TYR A 259 -3.43 -18.93 9.93
C TYR A 259 -4.15 -18.87 11.29
N ASN A 260 -4.33 -17.67 11.87
CA ASN A 260 -4.96 -17.54 13.18
C ASN A 260 -6.46 -17.80 13.09
N GLU A 261 -7.08 -17.44 11.97
CA GLU A 261 -8.49 -17.71 11.70
C GLU A 261 -8.71 -19.22 11.54
N VAL A 262 -7.88 -19.90 10.75
CA VAL A 262 -7.93 -21.37 10.62
C VAL A 262 -7.69 -22.07 11.95
N ALA A 263 -6.71 -21.60 12.73
CA ALA A 263 -6.45 -22.10 14.09
C ALA A 263 -7.65 -21.89 15.01
N GLN A 264 -8.28 -20.72 14.95
CA GLN A 264 -9.43 -20.36 15.77
C GLN A 264 -10.65 -21.19 15.40
N ILE A 265 -10.93 -21.37 14.10
CA ILE A 265 -11.99 -22.26 13.59
C ILE A 265 -11.76 -23.68 14.11
N PHE A 266 -10.54 -24.19 14.06
CA PHE A 266 -10.22 -25.52 14.57
C PHE A 266 -10.42 -25.62 16.09
N ILE A 267 -9.98 -24.61 16.86
CA ILE A 267 -10.19 -24.54 18.31
C ILE A 267 -11.68 -24.57 18.63
N GLU A 268 -12.47 -23.74 17.97
CA GLU A 268 -13.91 -23.60 18.22
C GLU A 268 -14.69 -24.86 17.82
N ARG A 269 -14.34 -25.46 16.67
CA ARG A 269 -15.01 -26.66 16.15
C ARG A 269 -14.62 -27.90 16.94
N PHE A 270 -13.34 -28.12 17.18
CA PHE A 270 -12.86 -29.42 17.64
C PHE A 270 -12.26 -29.44 19.04
N LEU A 271 -12.02 -28.30 19.70
CA LEU A 271 -11.39 -28.30 21.01
C LEU A 271 -12.34 -27.85 22.12
N ILE A 272 -12.11 -28.38 23.32
CA ILE A 272 -12.73 -27.96 24.58
C ILE A 272 -11.62 -27.57 25.54
N LYS A 273 -11.72 -26.38 26.16
CA LYS A 273 -10.78 -25.95 27.20
C LYS A 273 -10.95 -26.85 28.43
N ASN A 274 -9.85 -27.42 28.92
CA ASN A 274 -9.89 -28.25 30.11
C ASN A 274 -10.08 -27.37 31.36
N PRO A 275 -11.15 -27.56 32.17
CA PRO A 275 -11.40 -26.73 33.34
C PRO A 275 -10.44 -26.99 34.51
N ASN A 276 -9.75 -28.14 34.52
CA ASN A 276 -8.96 -28.62 35.65
C ASN A 276 -7.44 -28.40 35.50
N LYS A 277 -7.00 -27.73 34.43
CA LYS A 277 -5.58 -27.39 34.22
C LYS A 277 -5.44 -25.89 33.98
N ASP A 278 -4.43 -25.29 34.61
CA ASP A 278 -4.07 -23.88 34.42
C ASP A 278 -4.03 -23.51 32.94
N GLU A 279 -4.89 -22.58 32.54
CA GLU A 279 -5.10 -21.83 31.28
C GLU A 279 -4.78 -22.41 29.88
N TYR A 280 -4.06 -23.52 29.73
CA TYR A 280 -3.33 -23.86 28.49
C TYR A 280 -3.63 -25.26 27.90
N GLY A 281 -4.45 -26.08 28.58
CA GLY A 281 -4.78 -27.44 28.13
C GLY A 281 -6.11 -27.53 27.37
N PHE A 282 -6.09 -28.18 26.20
CA PHE A 282 -7.27 -28.45 25.37
C PHE A 282 -7.49 -29.96 25.22
N ALA A 283 -8.75 -30.40 25.16
CA ALA A 283 -9.12 -31.76 24.74
C ALA A 283 -9.81 -31.67 23.37
N ILE A 284 -9.68 -32.70 22.54
CA ILE A 284 -10.43 -32.80 21.28
C ILE A 284 -11.83 -33.33 21.59
N LYS A 285 -12.87 -32.66 21.07
CA LYS A 285 -14.27 -33.10 21.13
C LYS A 285 -14.37 -34.52 20.59
N ASN A 286 -15.08 -35.38 21.32
CA ASN A 286 -15.35 -36.77 20.92
C ASN A 286 -14.09 -37.64 20.74
N SER A 287 -12.92 -37.22 21.23
CA SER A 287 -11.74 -38.10 21.19
C SER A 287 -11.88 -39.21 22.24
N PRO A 288 -11.88 -40.49 21.84
CA PRO A 288 -12.02 -41.61 22.78
C PRO A 288 -10.83 -41.74 23.73
N SER A 289 -9.72 -41.07 23.41
CA SER A 289 -8.46 -41.17 24.14
C SER A 289 -8.34 -40.25 25.36
N GLY A 290 -9.22 -39.24 25.50
CA GLY A 290 -9.15 -38.26 26.59
C GLY A 290 -7.83 -37.47 26.68
N PHE A 291 -6.99 -37.47 25.64
CA PHE A 291 -5.70 -36.79 25.68
C PHE A 291 -5.86 -35.27 25.82
N ILE A 292 -4.91 -34.67 26.53
CA ILE A 292 -4.81 -33.23 26.71
C ILE A 292 -3.65 -32.71 25.87
N TYR A 293 -3.96 -31.71 25.06
CA TYR A 293 -3.08 -31.06 24.12
C TYR A 293 -2.72 -29.67 24.65
N ASN A 294 -1.52 -29.21 24.33
CA ASN A 294 -1.20 -27.79 24.47
C ASN A 294 -2.10 -26.96 23.56
N ARG A 295 -2.16 -25.63 23.80
CA ARG A 295 -2.74 -24.70 22.82
C ARG A 295 -2.21 -25.06 21.43
N PRO A 296 -3.10 -25.22 20.43
CA PRO A 296 -2.69 -25.59 19.09
C PRO A 296 -1.58 -24.66 18.64
N LYS A 297 -0.42 -25.27 18.38
CA LYS A 297 0.61 -24.58 17.60
C LYS A 297 0.31 -25.00 16.19
N VAL A 298 -0.57 -24.25 15.54
CA VAL A 298 -0.66 -24.41 14.10
C VAL A 298 0.74 -24.13 13.56
N GLU A 299 1.23 -24.98 12.68
CA GLU A 299 2.50 -24.75 12.01
C GLU A 299 2.18 -24.71 10.54
N ALA A 300 2.36 -23.53 9.94
CA ALA A 300 2.07 -23.35 8.53
C ALA A 300 3.07 -24.13 7.68
N PHE A 301 2.71 -25.36 7.35
CA PHE A 301 3.18 -26.06 6.17
C PHE A 301 2.00 -26.03 5.24
N TYR A 302 2.08 -25.32 4.11
CA TYR A 302 1.02 -25.52 3.14
C TYR A 302 1.36 -26.73 2.29
N VAL A 303 0.44 -27.67 2.31
CA VAL A 303 0.54 -28.90 1.54
C VAL A 303 0.13 -28.64 0.09
N ASP A 304 -0.75 -27.64 -0.12
CA ASP A 304 -1.32 -27.18 -1.38
C ASP A 304 -1.84 -25.72 -1.25
N THR A 305 -2.22 -25.03 -2.33
CA THR A 305 -2.69 -23.61 -2.37
C THR A 305 -3.62 -23.24 -1.21
N ASN A 306 -4.54 -24.13 -0.86
CA ASN A 306 -5.61 -23.90 0.11
C ASN A 306 -5.63 -24.91 1.25
N LYS A 307 -4.53 -25.64 1.51
CA LYS A 307 -4.44 -26.64 2.58
C LYS A 307 -3.51 -26.23 3.72
N TYR A 308 -4.04 -26.16 4.95
CA TYR A 308 -3.31 -25.77 6.15
C TYR A 308 -3.06 -26.95 7.06
N MET A 309 -1.85 -27.06 7.64
CA MET A 309 -1.59 -28.06 8.67
C MET A 309 -1.65 -27.46 10.08
N ILE A 310 -2.38 -28.12 10.97
CA ILE A 310 -2.52 -27.80 12.38
C ILE A 310 -1.80 -28.88 13.20
N ARG A 311 -0.81 -28.48 14.00
CA ARG A 311 -0.12 -29.39 14.91
C ARG A 311 -0.65 -29.26 16.33
N LEU A 312 -1.13 -30.37 16.87
CA LEU A 312 -1.44 -30.50 18.29
C LEU A 312 -0.37 -31.34 18.98
N THR A 313 0.31 -30.76 19.95
CA THR A 313 1.29 -31.49 20.78
C THR A 313 0.61 -31.96 22.06
N ARG A 314 0.58 -33.28 22.26
CA ARG A 314 0.09 -33.89 23.50
C ARG A 314 0.96 -33.49 24.68
N MET A 315 0.34 -33.08 25.77
CA MET A 315 1.06 -32.65 26.98
C MET A 315 1.74 -33.81 27.70
N THR A 316 1.21 -35.03 27.58
CA THR A 316 1.64 -36.19 28.38
C THR A 316 2.94 -36.81 27.88
N ASP A 317 3.13 -36.87 26.57
CA ASP A 317 4.23 -37.59 25.93
C ASP A 317 4.83 -36.85 24.74
N THR A 318 4.43 -35.59 24.52
CA THR A 318 4.94 -34.71 23.46
C THR A 318 4.70 -35.21 22.03
N VAL A 319 3.85 -36.23 21.85
CA VAL A 319 3.47 -36.74 20.53
C VAL A 319 2.70 -35.66 19.77
N ASN A 320 3.09 -35.45 18.51
CA ASN A 320 2.44 -34.49 17.62
C ASN A 320 1.37 -35.20 16.80
N ASN A 321 0.14 -34.67 16.84
CA ASN A 321 -0.92 -35.01 15.91
C ASN A 321 -1.05 -33.88 14.91
N PHE A 322 -1.23 -34.24 13.64
CA PHE A 322 -1.40 -33.30 12.55
C PHE A 322 -2.82 -33.37 12.01
N TYR A 323 -3.36 -32.21 11.69
CA TYR A 323 -4.67 -32.07 11.07
C TYR A 323 -4.52 -31.17 9.85
N TYR A 324 -5.24 -31.46 8.77
CA TYR A 324 -5.22 -30.64 7.58
C TYR A 324 -6.56 -29.93 7.41
N TYR A 325 -6.56 -28.65 7.14
CA TYR A 325 -7.74 -27.90 6.75
C TYR A 325 -7.67 -27.62 5.26
N ASP A 326 -8.64 -28.09 4.52
CA ASP A 326 -8.84 -27.72 3.12
C ASP A 326 -9.81 -26.54 3.08
N ALA A 327 -9.31 -25.37 2.72
CA ALA A 327 -10.08 -24.14 2.69
C ALA A 327 -11.06 -24.09 1.52
N ASP A 328 -10.84 -24.87 0.45
CA ASP A 328 -11.77 -24.94 -0.69
C ASP A 328 -13.01 -25.73 -0.32
N LEU A 329 -12.81 -26.81 0.44
CA LEU A 329 -13.90 -27.66 0.91
C LEU A 329 -14.47 -27.21 2.27
N GLU A 330 -13.77 -26.32 2.98
CA GLU A 330 -13.99 -25.96 4.38
C GLU A 330 -14.00 -27.17 5.35
N VAL A 331 -13.22 -28.21 5.01
CA VAL A 331 -13.17 -29.49 5.71
C VAL A 331 -11.84 -29.69 6.44
N PHE A 332 -11.89 -30.34 7.62
CA PHE A 332 -10.70 -30.79 8.33
C PHE A 332 -10.49 -32.30 8.17
N TYR A 333 -9.24 -32.71 8.01
CA TYR A 333 -8.79 -34.09 7.88
C TYR A 333 -7.80 -34.43 8.99
N ASN A 334 -7.83 -35.68 9.44
CA ASN A 334 -6.80 -36.21 10.34
C ASN A 334 -5.65 -36.82 9.53
N ASP A 335 -4.42 -36.58 9.97
CA ASP A 335 -3.23 -37.18 9.37
C ASP A 335 -3.24 -38.70 9.58
N GLY A 336 -3.15 -39.44 8.47
CA GLY A 336 -3.09 -40.91 8.45
C GLY A 336 -4.32 -41.64 7.91
N ASP A 337 -5.50 -41.01 7.85
CA ASP A 337 -6.73 -41.65 7.32
C ASP A 337 -7.42 -40.82 6.22
N PHE A 338 -7.06 -39.53 6.05
CA PHE A 338 -7.72 -38.59 5.13
C PHE A 338 -9.26 -38.58 5.24
N SER A 339 -9.78 -39.10 6.36
CA SER A 339 -11.20 -39.05 6.66
C SER A 339 -11.55 -37.66 7.17
N GLU A 340 -12.65 -37.13 6.65
CA GLU A 340 -13.23 -35.88 7.12
C GLU A 340 -13.57 -36.00 8.61
N ILE A 341 -13.12 -35.04 9.41
CA ILE A 341 -13.45 -34.95 10.83
C ILE A 341 -14.86 -34.38 10.93
N LYS A 342 -15.84 -35.28 11.07
CA LYS A 342 -17.23 -34.88 11.27
C LYS A 342 -17.40 -34.17 12.61
N ASN A 343 -18.17 -33.08 12.59
CA ASN A 343 -18.47 -32.25 13.75
C ASN A 343 -19.55 -32.85 14.68
N GLU A 344 -19.98 -34.10 14.44
CA GLU A 344 -21.08 -34.71 15.17
C GLU A 344 -20.63 -35.11 16.58
N ILE A 345 -21.28 -34.52 17.57
CA ILE A 345 -21.11 -34.87 18.98
C ILE A 345 -21.88 -36.16 19.23
N ASP A 346 -21.17 -37.28 19.28
CA ASP A 346 -21.75 -38.53 19.77
C ASP A 346 -21.72 -38.54 21.30
N PHE A 347 -22.84 -38.13 21.91
CA PHE A 347 -23.02 -38.14 23.36
C PHE A 347 -23.19 -39.55 23.94
N THR A 348 -23.16 -40.62 23.14
CA THR A 348 -23.42 -41.98 23.66
C THR A 348 -22.21 -42.64 24.34
N THR A 349 -21.00 -42.09 24.20
CA THR A 349 -19.76 -42.74 24.66
C THR A 349 -19.04 -42.08 25.84
N ILE A 350 -19.56 -40.97 26.39
CA ILE A 350 -18.98 -40.37 27.61
C ILE A 350 -19.53 -41.14 28.83
N ARG A 351 -18.76 -42.11 29.33
CA ARG A 351 -18.93 -42.71 30.66
C ARG A 351 -17.84 -42.23 31.60
#